data_AF-A0A840RZ80-F1
#
_entry.id   AF-A0A840RZ80-F1
#
_cell.length_a   1.000
_cell.length_b   1.000
_cell.length_c   1.000
_cell.angle_alpha   90.00
_cell.angle_beta   90.00
_cell.angle_gamma   90.00
#
_symmetry.space_group_name_H-M   'P 1'
#
loop_
_entity.id
_entity.type
_entity.pdbx_description
1 polymer ?
#
loop_
_entity_poly.entity_id
_entity_poly.type
_entity_poly.pdbx_seq_one_letter_code
_entity_poly.pdbx_strand_id
1 'polypeptide(L)'
;MLNKNLLLAAIIATTVLVGCKKTDDAAGTNSAATSPGGAGTAGGGAGTTGGGAGTAGGGTGMTGGGTGTTGAGNGTTGAGNGTTGAGNGTTGAGNGTTGAGNGTTGTGTGTTGAGTGTGTTGTGTGTGKTSAP
;
A
#
# COMPACT_ATOMS: atom_id res chain seq x y z
N MET A 1 5.06 -27.88 22.14
CA MET A 1 4.21 -26.70 22.42
C MET A 1 4.29 -25.79 21.22
N LEU A 2 3.23 -25.65 20.43
CA LEU A 2 3.23 -24.77 19.26
C LEU A 2 3.34 -23.33 19.78
N ASN A 3 4.36 -22.59 19.35
CA ASN A 3 4.57 -21.22 19.77
C ASN A 3 3.32 -20.40 19.39
N LYS A 4 2.71 -19.69 20.34
CA LYS A 4 1.52 -18.85 20.10
C LYS A 4 1.75 -17.83 18.96
N ASN A 5 2.99 -17.38 18.80
CA ASN A 5 3.39 -16.48 17.70
C ASN A 5 3.33 -17.17 16.33
N LEU A 6 3.66 -18.46 16.26
CA LEU A 6 3.61 -19.24 15.02
C LEU A 6 2.16 -19.51 14.60
N LEU A 7 1.28 -19.78 15.56
CA LEU A 7 -0.14 -19.97 15.30
C LEU A 7 -0.80 -18.67 14.80
N LEU A 8 -0.48 -17.54 15.43
CA LEU A 8 -1.00 -16.23 15.01
C LEU A 8 -0.53 -15.86 13.60
N ALA A 9 0.76 -16.09 13.29
CA ALA A 9 1.30 -15.86 11.95
C ALA A 9 0.62 -16.76 10.89
N ALA A 10 0.39 -18.04 11.21
CA ALA A 10 -0.29 -18.98 10.33
C ALA A 10 -1.75 -18.57 10.06
N ILE A 11 -2.46 -18.09 11.09
CA ILE A 11 -3.83 -17.55 10.96
C ILE A 11 -3.82 -16.31 10.06
N ILE A 12 -2.95 -15.33 10.32
CA ILE A 12 -2.84 -14.12 9.49
C ILE A 12 -2.58 -14.49 8.03
N ALA A 13 -1.61 -15.38 7.77
CA ALA A 13 -1.27 -15.83 6.43
C ALA A 13 -2.43 -16.53 5.71
N THR A 14 -3.15 -17.43 6.40
CA THR A 14 -4.30 -18.13 5.80
C THR A 14 -5.49 -17.21 5.56
N THR A 15 -5.77 -16.29 6.49
CA THR A 15 -6.88 -15.33 6.34
C THR A 15 -6.62 -14.37 5.17
N VAL A 16 -5.36 -13.91 5.03
CA VAL A 16 -4.90 -13.10 3.91
C VAL A 16 -5.05 -13.87 2.59
N LEU A 17 -4.58 -15.13 2.53
CA LEU A 17 -4.63 -15.95 1.32
C LEU A 17 -6.08 -16.26 0.87
N VAL A 18 -7.00 -16.45 1.82
CA VAL A 18 -8.44 -16.67 1.54
C VAL A 18 -9.10 -15.39 1.00
N GLY A 19 -8.70 -14.21 1.46
CA GLY A 19 -9.18 -12.92 0.96
C GLY A 19 -8.71 -12.56 -0.45
N CYS A 20 -7.66 -13.20 -0.97
CA CYS A 20 -7.09 -12.95 -2.31
C CYS A 20 -7.85 -13.59 -3.47
N LYS A 21 -8.97 -14.28 -3.22
CA LYS A 21 -9.73 -14.94 -4.28
C LYS A 21 -10.35 -13.86 -5.18
N LYS A 22 -10.01 -13.92 -6.47
CA LYS A 22 -10.44 -13.01 -7.54
C LYS A 22 -11.93 -12.65 -7.41
N THR A 23 -12.22 -11.42 -7.04
CA THR A 23 -13.55 -10.81 -7.15
C THR A 23 -13.72 -10.36 -8.59
N ASP A 24 -14.47 -11.15 -9.35
CA ASP A 24 -14.94 -10.79 -10.69
C ASP A 24 -16.19 -9.91 -10.56
N ASP A 25 -16.04 -8.68 -10.09
CA ASP A 25 -17.13 -7.69 -10.10
C ASP A 25 -16.73 -6.46 -10.91
N ALA A 26 -17.46 -6.25 -11.99
CA ALA A 26 -17.34 -5.13 -12.92
C ALA A 26 -18.13 -3.91 -12.44
N ALA A 27 -17.48 -2.74 -12.41
CA ALA A 27 -18.11 -1.43 -12.72
C ALA A 27 -17.05 -0.31 -12.68
N GLY A 28 -16.96 0.46 -13.76
CA GLY A 28 -16.28 1.77 -13.78
C GLY A 28 -15.09 1.82 -14.74
N THR A 29 -15.14 2.76 -15.67
CA THR A 29 -14.12 3.04 -16.69
C THR A 29 -12.74 3.25 -16.08
N ASN A 30 -11.91 2.22 -16.08
CA ASN A 30 -10.48 2.23 -16.39
C ASN A 30 -9.98 0.78 -16.34
N SER A 31 -9.59 0.28 -17.50
CA SER A 31 -9.26 -1.10 -17.86
C SER A 31 -8.70 -1.98 -16.74
N ALA A 32 -9.53 -2.92 -16.26
CA ALA A 32 -9.06 -4.10 -15.52
C ALA A 32 -8.38 -5.08 -16.49
N ALA A 33 -7.13 -4.82 -16.82
CA ALA A 33 -6.24 -5.83 -17.39
C ALA A 33 -5.42 -6.46 -16.26
N THR A 34 -5.12 -7.74 -16.40
CA THR A 34 -4.08 -8.46 -15.64
C THR A 34 -2.70 -7.80 -15.87
N SER A 35 -2.48 -6.59 -15.30
CA SER A 35 -1.40 -5.60 -15.53
C SER A 35 -1.07 -5.29 -17.00
N PRO A 36 -0.91 -4.01 -17.41
CA PRO A 36 -0.21 -2.96 -16.70
C PRO A 36 -1.10 -1.73 -16.43
N GLY A 37 -0.78 -1.00 -15.36
CA GLY A 37 -1.51 0.19 -14.96
C GLY A 37 -1.66 1.20 -16.10
N GLY A 38 -2.85 1.78 -16.22
CA GLY A 38 -3.08 2.87 -17.15
C GLY A 38 -2.09 4.00 -16.87
N ALA A 39 -1.39 4.46 -17.91
CA ALA A 39 -0.55 5.65 -17.87
C ALA A 39 -1.36 6.84 -18.41
N GLY A 40 -1.47 7.91 -17.63
CA GLY A 40 -2.21 9.12 -18.02
C GLY A 40 -2.19 10.18 -16.92
N THR A 41 -2.96 11.26 -17.03
CA THR A 41 -3.07 12.26 -15.95
C THR A 41 -3.59 11.62 -14.65
N ALA A 42 -4.48 10.62 -14.77
CA ALA A 42 -4.92 9.76 -13.68
C ALA A 42 -4.84 8.28 -14.10
N GLY A 43 -3.90 7.54 -13.53
CA GLY A 43 -3.68 6.12 -13.80
C GLY A 43 -4.18 5.26 -12.64
N GLY A 44 -5.00 4.26 -12.92
CA GLY A 44 -5.63 3.41 -11.90
C GLY A 44 -5.73 1.95 -12.31
N GLY A 45 -5.62 1.03 -11.35
CA GLY A 45 -5.85 -0.40 -11.57
C GLY A 45 -6.31 -1.13 -10.30
N ALA A 46 -7.24 -2.07 -10.46
CA ALA A 46 -7.77 -2.92 -9.40
C ALA A 46 -7.58 -4.40 -9.74
N GLY A 47 -7.33 -5.25 -8.74
CA GLY A 47 -7.22 -6.71 -8.93
C GLY A 47 -6.37 -7.37 -7.85
N THR A 48 -5.91 -8.60 -8.08
CA THR A 48 -4.92 -9.23 -7.18
C THR A 48 -3.64 -8.38 -7.10
N THR A 49 -3.22 -7.83 -8.23
CA THR A 49 -2.18 -6.81 -8.35
C THR A 49 -2.77 -5.60 -9.05
N GLY A 50 -3.05 -4.54 -8.30
CA GLY A 50 -3.57 -3.27 -8.83
C GLY A 50 -2.47 -2.24 -8.93
N GLY A 51 -2.33 -1.60 -10.10
CA GLY A 51 -1.27 -0.62 -10.36
C GLY A 51 -1.75 0.54 -11.22
N GLY A 52 -1.26 1.75 -10.96
CA GLY A 52 -1.56 2.93 -11.78
C GLY A 52 -0.42 3.94 -11.78
N ALA A 53 -0.13 4.54 -12.95
CA ALA A 53 0.92 5.54 -13.12
C ALA A 53 0.35 6.83 -13.73
N GLY A 54 0.69 8.00 -13.19
CA GLY A 54 0.18 9.27 -13.72
C GLY A 54 0.52 10.47 -12.87
N THR A 55 -0.09 11.64 -13.13
CA THR A 55 -0.02 12.74 -12.15
C THR A 55 -0.66 12.31 -10.83
N ALA A 56 -1.76 11.57 -10.92
CA ALA A 56 -2.34 10.78 -9.84
C ALA A 56 -2.32 9.28 -10.22
N GLY A 57 -1.44 8.50 -9.58
CA GLY A 57 -1.35 7.05 -9.79
C GLY A 57 -1.91 6.28 -8.60
N GLY A 58 -2.79 5.31 -8.83
CA GLY A 58 -3.46 4.55 -7.79
C GLY A 58 -3.59 3.05 -8.10
N GLY A 59 -3.42 2.21 -7.09
CA GLY A 59 -3.62 0.77 -7.24
C GLY A 59 -4.26 0.13 -6.02
N THR A 60 -5.30 -0.67 -6.23
CA THR A 60 -5.97 -1.46 -5.17
C THR A 60 -5.84 -2.95 -5.45
N GLY A 61 -5.43 -3.72 -4.45
CA GLY A 61 -5.30 -5.17 -4.60
C GLY A 61 -4.70 -5.87 -3.41
N MET A 62 -4.34 -7.15 -3.53
CA MET A 62 -3.47 -7.79 -2.53
C MET A 62 -2.10 -7.09 -2.51
N THR A 63 -1.62 -6.76 -3.71
CA THR A 63 -0.52 -5.83 -3.93
C THR A 63 -1.08 -4.62 -4.68
N GLY A 64 -1.13 -3.47 -4.00
CA GLY A 64 -1.61 -2.21 -4.57
C GLY A 64 -0.47 -1.20 -4.73
N GLY A 65 -0.32 -0.61 -5.92
CA GLY A 65 0.76 0.32 -6.22
C GLY A 65 0.31 1.56 -7.00
N GLY A 66 0.79 2.73 -6.61
CA GLY A 66 0.53 3.98 -7.33
C GLY A 66 1.79 4.82 -7.48
N THR A 67 2.09 5.27 -8.69
CA THR A 67 3.23 6.17 -8.97
C THR A 67 2.77 7.47 -9.62
N GLY A 68 3.25 8.62 -9.13
CA GLY A 68 2.87 9.91 -9.69
C GLY A 68 3.36 11.13 -8.93
N THR A 69 2.79 12.30 -9.18
CA THR A 69 2.91 13.44 -8.24
C THR A 69 2.18 13.08 -6.94
N THR A 70 1.04 12.42 -7.07
CA THR A 70 0.34 11.73 -5.99
C THR A 70 0.30 10.24 -6.31
N GLY A 71 0.96 9.42 -5.49
CA GLY A 71 0.97 7.96 -5.63
C GLY A 71 0.30 7.29 -4.43
N ALA A 72 -0.66 6.41 -4.68
CA ALA A 72 -1.38 5.67 -3.64
C ALA A 72 -1.45 4.16 -3.93
N GLY A 73 -1.12 3.34 -2.94
CA GLY A 73 -1.26 1.90 -3.02
C GLY A 73 -1.97 1.32 -1.81
N ASN A 74 -3.04 0.56 -2.06
CA ASN A 74 -3.83 -0.07 -1.00
C ASN A 74 -3.84 -1.59 -1.22
N GLY A 75 -3.46 -2.34 -0.18
CA GLY A 75 -3.51 -3.79 -0.22
C GLY A 75 -3.00 -4.47 1.03
N THR A 76 -2.73 -5.76 1.01
CA THR A 76 -1.90 -6.37 2.06
C THR A 76 -0.48 -5.80 1.99
N THR A 77 -0.01 -5.58 0.76
CA THR A 77 1.17 -4.77 0.46
C THR A 77 0.71 -3.54 -0.32
N GLY A 78 0.74 -2.36 0.30
CA GLY A 78 0.37 -1.10 -0.32
C GLY A 78 1.58 -0.18 -0.49
N ALA A 79 1.83 0.31 -1.70
CA ALA A 79 2.94 1.21 -2.01
C ALA A 79 2.49 2.45 -2.79
N GLY A 80 2.83 3.64 -2.29
CA GLY A 80 2.59 4.90 -2.98
C GLY A 80 3.87 5.70 -3.15
N ASN A 81 4.20 6.07 -4.38
CA ASN A 81 5.39 6.85 -4.71
C ASN A 81 5.01 8.16 -5.41
N GLY A 82 5.48 9.29 -4.88
CA GLY A 82 5.30 10.58 -5.54
C GLY A 82 5.84 11.77 -4.77
N THR A 83 5.43 12.99 -5.11
CA THR A 83 5.60 14.13 -4.19
C THR A 83 4.81 13.88 -2.91
N THR A 84 3.61 13.33 -3.06
CA THR A 84 2.81 12.74 -1.98
C THR A 84 2.68 11.24 -2.24
N GLY A 85 3.27 10.41 -1.38
CA GLY A 85 3.23 8.95 -1.47
C GLY A 85 2.52 8.34 -0.27
N ALA A 86 1.51 7.51 -0.51
CA ALA A 86 0.75 6.82 0.54
C ALA A 86 0.64 5.31 0.26
N GLY A 87 1.09 4.49 1.21
CA GLY A 87 0.96 3.04 1.16
C GLY A 87 0.19 2.51 2.36
N ASN A 88 -0.89 1.80 2.12
CA ASN A 88 -1.77 1.25 3.16
C ASN A 88 -1.84 -0.28 3.03
N GLY A 89 -1.52 -0.99 4.11
CA GLY A 89 -1.67 -2.45 4.15
C GLY A 89 -1.24 -3.12 5.43
N THR A 90 -1.01 -4.43 5.41
CA THR A 90 -0.21 -5.09 6.46
C THR A 90 1.23 -4.58 6.39
N THR A 91 1.73 -4.41 5.16
CA THR A 91 2.95 -3.69 4.84
C THR A 91 2.58 -2.46 4.01
N GLY A 92 2.69 -1.28 4.59
CA GLY A 92 2.37 -0.01 3.93
C GLY A 92 3.60 0.86 3.75
N ALA A 93 3.90 1.27 2.52
CA ALA A 93 5.05 2.12 2.21
C ALA A 93 4.65 3.38 1.42
N GLY A 94 4.94 4.55 1.97
CA GLY A 94 4.75 5.84 1.31
C GLY A 94 6.06 6.56 1.11
N ASN A 95 6.41 6.84 -0.15
CA ASN A 95 7.64 7.53 -0.52
C ASN A 95 7.34 8.85 -1.22
N GLY A 96 7.88 9.96 -0.68
CA GLY A 96 7.76 11.26 -1.34
C GLY A 96 8.36 12.43 -0.57
N THR A 97 8.02 13.66 -0.96
CA THR A 97 8.24 14.82 -0.08
C THR A 97 7.37 14.67 1.18
N THR A 98 6.15 14.18 1.00
CA THR A 98 5.27 13.72 2.06
C THR A 98 5.03 12.22 1.85
N GLY A 99 5.56 11.39 2.74
CA GLY A 99 5.48 9.93 2.65
C GLY A 99 4.75 9.34 3.86
N ALA A 100 3.69 8.59 3.63
CA ALA A 100 2.91 7.94 4.69
C ALA A 100 2.78 6.43 4.45
N GLY A 101 3.27 5.63 5.40
CA GLY A 101 3.11 4.18 5.41
C GLY A 101 2.25 3.72 6.58
N ASN A 102 1.12 3.08 6.29
CA ASN A 102 0.18 2.60 7.28
C ASN A 102 0.10 1.08 7.22
N GLY A 103 0.39 0.40 8.34
CA GLY A 103 0.22 -1.04 8.43
C GLY A 103 0.77 -1.68 9.69
N THR A 104 0.77 -3.01 9.79
CA THR A 104 1.54 -3.71 10.83
C THR A 104 3.02 -3.30 10.74
N THR A 105 3.52 -3.19 9.51
CA THR A 105 4.82 -2.62 9.15
C THR A 105 4.58 -1.42 8.25
N GLY A 106 4.56 -0.21 8.82
CA GLY A 106 4.33 1.05 8.11
C GLY A 106 5.62 1.86 7.93
N THR A 107 5.97 2.21 6.71
CA THR A 107 7.16 3.03 6.40
C THR A 107 6.79 4.29 5.62
N GLY A 108 7.13 5.45 6.17
CA GLY A 108 6.96 6.74 5.50
C GLY A 108 8.30 7.42 5.31
N THR A 109 8.70 7.68 4.07
CA THR A 109 9.98 8.35 3.76
C THR A 109 9.73 9.67 3.06
N GLY A 110 10.33 10.75 3.56
CA GLY A 110 10.24 12.08 2.94
C GLY A 110 10.69 13.23 3.82
N THR A 111 10.55 14.47 3.35
CA THR A 111 10.67 15.64 4.22
C THR A 111 9.68 15.54 5.38
N THR A 112 8.48 15.03 5.12
CA THR A 112 7.48 14.68 6.13
C THR A 112 7.11 13.20 5.98
N GLY A 113 7.96 12.33 6.52
CA GLY A 113 7.78 10.88 6.55
C GLY A 113 7.09 10.41 7.84
N ALA A 114 6.02 9.61 7.72
CA ALA A 114 5.33 9.01 8.86
C ALA A 114 5.01 7.52 8.62
N GLY A 115 5.36 6.68 9.61
CA GLY A 115 4.96 5.28 9.65
C GLY A 115 4.02 5.02 10.83
N THR A 116 2.88 4.35 10.62
CA THR A 116 1.93 3.98 11.69
C THR A 116 1.69 2.46 11.70
N GLY A 117 1.70 1.83 12.89
CA GLY A 117 1.88 0.37 13.00
C GLY A 117 2.74 -0.12 14.17
N THR A 118 2.76 -1.44 14.37
CA THR A 118 3.57 -2.10 15.41
C THR A 118 5.08 -2.15 15.09
N GLY A 119 5.45 -2.08 13.80
CA GLY A 119 6.82 -2.14 13.32
C GLY A 119 7.14 -1.01 12.35
N THR A 120 7.01 0.24 12.80
CA THR A 120 7.06 1.40 11.91
C THR A 120 8.37 2.15 11.91
N THR A 121 8.68 2.77 10.77
CA THR A 121 9.72 3.79 10.66
C THR A 121 9.22 4.98 9.84
N GLY A 122 9.35 6.18 10.39
CA GLY A 122 9.16 7.43 9.66
C GLY A 122 10.52 8.11 9.52
N THR A 123 10.96 8.39 8.29
CA THR A 123 12.18 9.17 8.05
C THR A 123 11.79 10.50 7.43
N GLY A 124 11.79 11.56 8.24
CA GLY A 124 11.56 12.93 7.80
C GLY A 124 11.81 13.97 8.88
N THR A 125 11.99 15.21 8.45
CA THR A 125 12.28 16.37 9.32
C THR A 125 11.01 16.97 9.92
N GLY A 126 9.83 16.62 9.40
CA GLY A 126 8.52 16.92 9.99
C GLY A 126 8.12 15.92 11.08
N THR A 127 7.34 16.36 12.05
CA THR A 127 6.94 15.73 13.32
C THR A 127 6.15 14.40 13.22
N GLY A 128 6.57 13.46 12.39
CA GLY A 128 6.00 12.13 12.26
C GLY A 128 6.32 11.30 13.50
N LYS A 129 5.36 11.21 14.42
CA LYS A 129 5.46 10.41 15.64
C LYS A 129 5.87 8.99 15.28
N THR A 130 7.01 8.55 15.80
CA THR A 130 7.28 7.13 15.97
C THR A 130 6.16 6.57 16.83
N SER A 131 5.37 5.65 16.27
CA SER A 131 4.46 4.86 17.09
C SER A 131 5.36 3.98 17.96
N ALA A 132 5.46 4.32 19.25
CA ALA A 132 6.14 3.49 20.24
C ALA A 132 5.41 2.13 20.34
N PRO A 133 6.13 1.03 20.64
CA PRO A 133 5.60 -0.33 20.63
C PRO A 133 4.39 -0.55 21.56
#